data_AF-A0A850PZI7-F1
#
_entry.id   AF-A0A850PZI7-F1
#
_cell.length_a   1.000
_cell.length_b   1.000
_cell.length_c   1.000
_cell.angle_alpha   90.00
_cell.angle_beta   90.00
_cell.angle_gamma   90.00
#
_symmetry.space_group_name_H-M   'P 1'
#
loop_
_entity.id
_entity.type
_entity.pdbx_description
1 polymer ?
#
loop_
_entity_poly.entity_id
_entity_poly.type
_entity_poly.pdbx_seq_one_letter_code
_entity_poly.pdbx_strand_id
1 'polypeptide(L)'
;MLTRLLTAAAAAAAALALPGIAAADPPPVPNINAMPPVNPQDFAAMDGAWYSFAVPGGVTCVMDRQTGGYGCSGPLPAAPGGANLVTGWAGGSPGFSSSDRPMYGAVENPAPLPANTRMSFRTVSCGTDGVVTSCINTVDQSGFVLSPGGSFTF
;
A
#
# COMPACT_ATOMS: atom_id res chain seq x y z
N MET A 1 -31.35 -50.61 55.12
CA MET A 1 -32.67 -50.16 54.62
C MET A 1 -32.47 -48.74 54.08
N LEU A 2 -32.36 -48.59 52.75
CA LEU A 2 -33.42 -48.10 51.83
C LEU A 2 -33.82 -46.65 52.15
N THR A 3 -33.88 -45.64 51.27
CA THR A 3 -33.80 -45.52 49.79
C THR A 3 -33.89 -44.02 49.44
N ARG A 4 -33.07 -43.58 48.46
CA ARG A 4 -33.20 -42.50 47.44
C ARG A 4 -33.92 -41.16 47.74
N LEU A 5 -33.27 -40.07 47.31
CA LEU A 5 -33.81 -38.91 46.52
C LEU A 5 -32.61 -37.97 46.24
N LEU A 6 -31.82 -38.13 45.16
CA LEU A 6 -31.97 -37.54 43.83
C LEU A 6 -32.58 -36.13 43.80
N THR A 7 -31.74 -35.10 43.74
CA THR A 7 -31.97 -33.88 42.93
C THR A 7 -30.63 -33.28 42.50
N ALA A 8 -30.45 -33.26 41.18
CA ALA A 8 -29.32 -32.67 40.48
C ALA A 8 -29.54 -31.16 40.29
N ALA A 9 -28.46 -30.38 40.35
CA ALA A 9 -28.37 -29.08 39.67
C ALA A 9 -26.90 -28.80 39.34
N ALA A 10 -26.45 -29.39 38.23
CA ALA A 10 -25.21 -29.01 37.58
C ALA A 10 -25.43 -27.65 36.90
N ALA A 11 -24.83 -26.59 37.45
CA ALA A 11 -24.67 -25.33 36.72
C ALA A 11 -23.37 -25.42 35.91
N ALA A 12 -23.45 -26.06 34.75
CA ALA A 12 -22.40 -25.95 33.73
C ALA A 12 -22.47 -24.54 33.14
N ALA A 13 -21.62 -23.64 33.63
CA ALA A 13 -21.40 -22.35 32.98
C ALA A 13 -20.68 -22.61 31.64
N ALA A 14 -21.46 -22.63 30.55
CA ALA A 14 -20.92 -22.61 29.20
C ALA A 14 -20.26 -21.25 28.97
N ALA A 15 -18.94 -21.18 29.22
CA ALA A 15 -18.13 -20.07 28.76
C ALA A 15 -18.15 -20.08 27.23
N LEU A 16 -18.86 -19.11 26.64
CA LEU A 16 -18.85 -18.84 25.21
C LEU A 16 -17.43 -18.38 24.84
N ALA A 17 -16.57 -19.33 24.48
CA ALA A 17 -15.31 -19.07 23.81
C ALA A 17 -15.62 -18.62 22.37
N LEU A 18 -15.90 -17.34 22.19
CA LEU A 18 -15.78 -16.72 20.88
C LEU A 18 -14.29 -16.74 20.51
N PRO A 19 -13.89 -17.34 19.38
CA PRO A 19 -12.52 -17.18 18.91
C PRO A 19 -12.33 -15.69 18.60
N GLY A 20 -11.54 -15.01 19.42
CA GLY A 20 -11.06 -13.69 19.11
C GLY A 20 -10.30 -13.79 17.79
N ILE A 21 -10.85 -13.21 16.73
CA ILE A 21 -10.10 -12.92 15.51
C ILE A 21 -8.96 -11.99 15.93
N ALA A 22 -7.77 -12.55 16.08
CA ALA A 22 -6.54 -11.77 16.19
C ALA A 22 -6.37 -11.07 14.84
N ALA A 23 -6.89 -9.84 14.72
CA ALA A 23 -6.43 -8.93 13.71
C ALA A 23 -4.96 -8.67 14.03
N ALA A 24 -4.05 -9.25 13.23
CA ALA A 24 -2.65 -8.91 13.32
C ALA A 24 -2.50 -7.39 13.16
N ASP A 25 -1.67 -6.75 13.98
CA ASP A 25 -1.36 -5.34 13.81
C ASP A 25 -0.95 -5.08 12.35
N PRO A 26 -1.38 -3.95 11.74
CA PRO A 26 -0.96 -3.61 10.40
C PRO A 26 0.57 -3.65 10.32
N PRO A 27 1.14 -4.21 9.23
CA PRO A 27 2.59 -4.21 9.09
C PRO A 27 3.12 -2.77 9.22
N PRO A 28 4.28 -2.57 9.87
CA PRO A 28 4.85 -1.24 10.04
C PRO A 28 4.99 -0.52 8.68
N VAL A 29 4.60 0.75 8.63
CA VAL A 29 4.79 1.58 7.44
C VAL A 29 6.30 1.73 7.18
N PRO A 30 6.81 1.39 5.99
CA PRO A 30 8.23 1.53 5.69
C PRO A 30 8.71 2.99 5.82
N ASN A 31 9.87 3.20 6.44
CA ASN A 31 10.49 4.52 6.51
C ASN A 31 11.21 4.85 5.18
N ILE A 32 10.43 5.24 4.17
CA ILE A 32 10.92 5.59 2.82
C ILE A 32 11.96 6.72 2.88
N ASN A 33 11.80 7.67 3.80
CA ASN A 33 12.68 8.83 3.93
C ASN A 33 14.10 8.48 4.43
N ALA A 34 14.31 7.25 4.94
CA ALA A 34 15.63 6.73 5.26
C ALA A 34 16.36 6.12 4.05
N MET A 35 15.65 5.79 2.96
CA MET A 35 16.24 5.17 1.76
C MET A 35 17.04 6.20 0.95
N PRO A 36 18.24 5.89 0.42
CA PRO A 36 18.97 6.80 -0.46
C PRO A 36 18.14 7.30 -1.65
N PRO A 37 18.17 8.61 -1.97
CA PRO A 37 17.45 9.14 -3.12
C PRO A 37 18.14 8.76 -4.43
N VAL A 38 17.35 8.46 -5.46
CA VAL A 38 17.82 8.44 -6.86
C VAL A 38 17.75 9.84 -7.46
N ASN A 39 18.37 10.04 -8.62
CA ASN A 39 18.18 11.24 -9.42
C ASN A 39 16.85 11.15 -10.18
N PRO A 40 15.85 12.02 -9.93
CA PRO A 40 14.56 11.95 -10.61
C PRO A 40 14.63 12.12 -12.13
N GLN A 41 15.65 12.81 -12.64
CA GLN A 41 15.82 13.04 -14.09
C GLN A 41 16.08 11.76 -14.86
N ASP A 42 16.66 10.74 -14.22
CA ASP A 42 16.90 9.43 -14.85
C ASP A 42 15.58 8.68 -15.14
N PHE A 43 14.47 9.17 -14.57
CA PHE A 43 13.12 8.61 -14.65
C PHE A 43 12.13 9.59 -15.29
N ALA A 44 12.61 10.66 -15.92
CA ALA A 44 11.78 11.64 -16.59
C ALA A 44 11.05 11.01 -17.79
N ALA A 45 9.75 11.24 -17.89
CA ALA A 45 8.90 10.78 -18.99
C ALA A 45 7.97 11.91 -19.46
N MET A 46 7.37 11.75 -20.65
CA MET A 46 6.44 12.72 -21.25
C MET A 46 7.04 14.13 -21.35
N ASP A 47 8.21 14.26 -21.99
CA ASP A 47 8.99 15.51 -22.06
C ASP A 47 9.33 16.11 -20.68
N GLY A 48 9.46 15.22 -19.72
CA GLY A 48 9.70 15.55 -18.32
C GLY A 48 8.44 15.98 -17.57
N ALA A 49 7.22 15.91 -18.10
CA ALA A 49 6.03 16.20 -17.30
C ALA A 49 5.91 15.27 -16.08
N TRP A 50 6.39 14.04 -16.19
CA TRP A 50 6.28 13.01 -15.15
C TRP A 50 7.64 12.46 -14.75
N TYR A 51 7.73 11.98 -13.51
CA TYR A 51 8.72 10.96 -13.15
C TYR A 51 8.03 9.61 -13.08
N SER A 52 8.46 8.67 -13.92
CA SER A 52 7.85 7.34 -14.04
C SER A 52 8.88 6.25 -13.79
N PHE A 53 8.52 5.28 -12.97
CA PHE A 53 9.40 4.19 -12.60
C PHE A 53 8.62 2.88 -12.42
N ALA A 54 9.24 1.77 -12.79
CA ALA A 54 8.71 0.44 -12.51
C ALA A 54 9.10 0.02 -11.09
N VAL A 55 8.20 -0.72 -10.44
CA VAL A 55 8.44 -1.44 -9.20
C VAL A 55 8.08 -2.92 -9.39
N PRO A 56 8.42 -3.82 -8.45
CA PRO A 56 8.19 -5.25 -8.61
C PRO A 56 6.74 -5.60 -8.96
N GLY A 57 6.57 -6.71 -9.70
CA GLY A 57 5.25 -7.23 -10.06
C GLY A 57 4.62 -6.59 -11.29
N GLY A 58 5.33 -5.75 -12.06
CA GLY A 58 4.77 -5.10 -13.24
C GLY A 58 3.91 -3.87 -12.91
N VAL A 59 4.13 -3.31 -11.73
CA VAL A 59 3.49 -2.06 -11.28
C VAL A 59 4.32 -0.87 -11.76
N THR A 60 3.66 0.12 -12.32
CA THR A 60 4.26 1.40 -12.73
C THR A 60 3.78 2.50 -11.81
N CYS A 61 4.72 3.28 -11.28
CA CYS A 61 4.43 4.43 -10.43
C CYS A 61 4.83 5.73 -11.13
N VAL A 62 4.05 6.77 -10.89
CA VAL A 62 4.24 8.10 -11.49
C VAL A 62 4.14 9.17 -10.41
N MET A 63 4.99 10.18 -10.52
CA MET A 63 4.84 11.49 -9.89
C MET A 63 4.64 12.53 -10.98
N ASP A 64 3.45 13.09 -11.05
CA ASP A 64 3.09 14.15 -12.00
C ASP A 64 3.63 15.50 -11.50
N ARG A 65 4.53 16.11 -12.28
CA ARG A 65 5.15 17.39 -11.91
C ARG A 65 4.25 18.60 -12.15
N GLN A 66 3.24 18.45 -13.01
CA GLN A 66 2.29 19.50 -13.36
C GLN A 66 1.23 19.64 -12.28
N THR A 67 0.63 18.51 -11.88
CA THR A 67 -0.47 18.49 -10.89
C THR A 67 -0.02 18.24 -9.46
N GLY A 68 1.16 17.62 -9.27
CA GLY A 68 1.57 17.11 -7.97
C GLY A 68 0.84 15.83 -7.55
N GLY A 69 0.07 15.22 -8.47
CA GLY A 69 -0.50 13.90 -8.30
C GLY A 69 0.59 12.83 -8.28
N TYR A 70 0.34 11.75 -7.56
CA TYR A 70 1.24 10.60 -7.52
C TYR A 70 0.43 9.32 -7.38
N GLY A 71 0.99 8.21 -7.82
CA GLY A 71 0.27 6.94 -7.73
C GLY A 71 0.96 5.81 -8.46
N CYS A 72 0.37 4.63 -8.35
CA CYS A 72 0.83 3.44 -9.05
C CYS A 72 -0.34 2.73 -9.71
N SER A 73 -0.08 2.13 -10.87
CA SER A 73 -1.06 1.32 -11.61
C SER A 73 -0.45 0.03 -12.13
N GLY A 74 -1.29 -0.97 -12.33
CA GLY A 74 -0.89 -2.31 -12.78
C GLY A 74 -1.51 -3.39 -11.89
N PRO A 75 -0.94 -4.60 -11.87
CA PRO A 75 -1.38 -5.68 -10.99
C PRO A 75 -0.93 -5.41 -9.54
N LEU A 76 -1.62 -4.49 -8.86
CA LEU A 76 -1.29 -4.10 -7.49
C LEU A 76 -1.42 -5.31 -6.55
N PRO A 77 -0.36 -5.70 -5.82
CA PRO A 77 -0.37 -6.90 -5.00
C PRO A 77 -1.37 -6.74 -3.83
N ALA A 78 -2.24 -7.73 -3.60
CA ALA A 78 -3.19 -7.74 -2.47
C ALA A 78 -3.97 -6.42 -2.28
N ALA A 79 -4.31 -5.72 -3.37
CA ALA A 79 -5.04 -4.48 -3.31
C ALA A 79 -6.51 -4.69 -2.90
N PRO A 80 -7.09 -3.79 -2.07
CA PRO A 80 -8.49 -3.89 -1.67
C PRO A 80 -9.42 -3.95 -2.88
N GLY A 81 -10.34 -4.91 -2.90
CA GLY A 81 -11.30 -5.07 -3.99
C GLY A 81 -10.69 -5.40 -5.35
N GLY A 82 -9.43 -5.82 -5.42
CA GLY A 82 -8.74 -6.08 -6.68
C GLY A 82 -8.41 -4.82 -7.48
N ALA A 83 -8.29 -3.68 -6.80
CA ALA A 83 -7.92 -2.41 -7.40
C ALA A 83 -6.62 -2.52 -8.22
N ASN A 84 -6.59 -1.86 -9.38
CA ASN A 84 -5.42 -1.82 -10.26
C ASN A 84 -4.78 -0.43 -10.34
N LEU A 85 -5.26 0.48 -9.49
CA LEU A 85 -4.82 1.87 -9.41
C LEU A 85 -4.86 2.35 -7.95
N VAL A 86 -3.81 3.09 -7.55
CA VAL A 86 -3.80 3.89 -6.33
C VAL A 86 -3.31 5.29 -6.69
N THR A 87 -4.05 6.31 -6.27
CA THR A 87 -3.74 7.71 -6.57
C THR A 87 -3.83 8.55 -5.32
N GLY A 88 -2.84 9.41 -5.11
CA GLY A 88 -2.84 10.47 -4.12
C GLY A 88 -2.52 11.82 -4.77
N TRP A 89 -2.71 12.89 -4.01
CA TRP A 89 -2.32 14.24 -4.41
C TRP A 89 -1.82 15.02 -3.20
N ALA A 90 -1.28 16.23 -3.43
CA ALA A 90 -0.61 17.01 -2.40
C ALA A 90 -1.45 17.37 -1.15
N GLY A 91 -2.78 17.30 -1.21
CA GLY A 91 -3.69 17.71 -0.13
C GLY A 91 -4.77 16.70 0.24
N GLY A 92 -4.55 15.40 0.01
CA GLY A 92 -5.47 14.36 0.46
C GLY A 92 -4.87 12.97 0.45
N SER A 93 -5.41 12.10 1.31
CA SER A 93 -4.96 10.71 1.42
C SER A 93 -5.19 9.94 0.12
N PRO A 94 -4.25 9.05 -0.27
CA PRO A 94 -4.42 8.24 -1.46
C PRO A 94 -5.63 7.32 -1.37
N GLY A 95 -6.17 6.95 -2.54
CA GLY A 95 -7.29 6.03 -2.66
C GLY A 95 -7.01 4.94 -3.69
N PHE A 96 -7.43 3.71 -3.36
CA PHE A 96 -7.48 2.62 -4.32
C PHE A 96 -8.72 2.74 -5.21
N SER A 97 -8.54 2.43 -6.49
CA SER A 97 -9.61 2.42 -7.48
C SER A 97 -9.29 1.42 -8.60
N SER A 98 -10.28 1.18 -9.47
CA SER A 98 -10.12 0.35 -10.64
C SER A 98 -10.37 1.18 -11.90
N SER A 99 -9.54 0.98 -12.92
CA SER A 99 -9.68 1.62 -14.23
C SER A 99 -9.36 0.62 -15.33
N ASP A 100 -10.19 0.59 -16.38
CA ASP A 100 -9.94 -0.25 -17.57
C ASP A 100 -8.76 0.24 -18.41
N ARG A 101 -8.31 1.48 -18.16
CA ARG A 101 -7.14 2.09 -18.79
C ARG A 101 -6.10 2.42 -17.74
N PRO A 102 -4.82 2.06 -17.94
CA PRO A 102 -3.79 2.38 -16.97
C PRO A 102 -3.55 3.90 -16.99
N MET A 103 -3.98 4.60 -15.93
CA MET A 103 -3.80 6.06 -15.82
C MET A 103 -2.32 6.47 -15.84
N TYR A 104 -1.43 5.57 -15.42
CA TYR A 104 0.02 5.79 -15.42
C TYR A 104 0.77 4.88 -16.42
N GLY A 105 0.05 4.14 -17.26
CA GLY A 105 0.62 3.25 -18.27
C GLY A 105 0.96 3.93 -19.59
N ALA A 106 1.00 5.28 -19.63
CA ALA A 106 1.43 6.02 -20.81
C ALA A 106 2.97 5.93 -21.04
N VAL A 107 3.71 5.39 -20.07
CA VAL A 107 5.15 5.14 -20.22
C VAL A 107 5.33 3.65 -20.49
N GLU A 108 5.58 3.30 -21.75
CA GLU A 108 5.96 1.94 -22.11
C GLU A 108 7.35 1.63 -21.52
N ASN A 109 7.46 0.56 -20.74
CA ASN A 109 8.71 0.08 -20.12
C ASN A 109 9.43 1.13 -19.26
N PRO A 110 8.81 1.61 -18.16
CA PRO A 110 9.46 2.57 -17.28
C PRO A 110 10.68 1.95 -16.61
N ALA A 111 11.73 2.75 -16.41
CA ALA A 111 12.96 2.29 -15.79
C ALA A 111 12.68 1.74 -14.38
N PRO A 112 13.24 0.59 -13.99
CA PRO A 112 13.03 0.03 -12.66
C PRO A 112 13.68 0.91 -11.61
N LEU A 113 12.94 1.24 -10.55
CA LEU A 113 13.52 1.88 -9.37
C LEU A 113 14.40 0.85 -8.64
N PRO A 114 15.70 1.14 -8.41
CA PRO A 114 16.56 0.22 -7.69
C PRO A 114 16.03 -0.09 -6.29
N ALA A 115 16.17 -1.34 -5.86
CA ALA A 115 15.75 -1.74 -4.52
C ALA A 115 16.48 -0.94 -3.44
N ASN A 116 15.78 -0.66 -2.34
CA ASN A 116 16.21 0.16 -1.21
C ASN A 116 16.57 1.60 -1.58
N THR A 117 15.96 2.15 -2.64
CA THR A 117 16.09 3.56 -3.01
C THR A 117 14.74 4.24 -3.03
N ARG A 118 14.75 5.58 -2.97
CA ARG A 118 13.56 6.41 -3.10
C ARG A 118 13.63 7.36 -4.28
N MET A 119 12.49 7.50 -4.94
CA MET A 119 12.15 8.64 -5.78
C MET A 119 11.51 9.72 -4.90
N SER A 120 11.87 10.99 -5.09
CA SER A 120 11.26 12.10 -4.35
C SER A 120 10.92 13.25 -5.29
N PHE A 121 9.73 13.81 -5.13
CA PHE A 121 9.32 15.05 -5.78
C PHE A 121 8.47 15.89 -4.84
N ARG A 122 8.93 17.13 -4.58
CA ARG A 122 8.31 18.04 -3.61
C ARG A 122 8.16 17.35 -2.24
N THR A 123 6.93 17.11 -1.81
CA THR A 123 6.58 16.54 -0.51
C THR A 123 6.31 15.03 -0.59
N VAL A 124 6.30 14.46 -1.80
CA VAL A 124 6.03 13.05 -2.03
C VAL A 124 7.33 12.29 -2.17
N SER A 125 7.47 11.19 -1.44
CA SER A 125 8.54 10.23 -1.63
C SER A 125 7.97 8.83 -1.81
N CYS A 126 8.42 8.14 -2.85
CA CYS A 126 8.08 6.75 -3.12
C CYS A 126 9.34 5.90 -3.12
N GLY A 127 9.29 4.72 -2.53
CA GLY A 127 10.43 3.81 -2.50
C GLY A 127 9.99 2.36 -2.57
N THR A 128 10.94 1.49 -2.89
CA THR A 128 10.74 0.05 -2.83
C THR A 128 11.95 -0.62 -2.20
N ASP A 129 11.74 -1.63 -1.36
CA ASP A 129 12.80 -2.50 -0.85
C ASP A 129 13.07 -3.71 -1.78
N GLY A 130 12.38 -3.77 -2.93
CA GLY A 130 12.41 -4.90 -3.87
C GLY A 130 11.25 -5.88 -3.69
N VAL A 131 10.41 -5.72 -2.66
CA VAL A 131 9.20 -6.54 -2.40
C VAL A 131 7.99 -5.65 -2.13
N VAL A 132 8.17 -4.69 -1.22
CA VAL A 132 7.18 -3.70 -0.83
C VAL A 132 7.49 -2.41 -1.55
N THR A 133 6.46 -1.75 -2.07
CA THR A 133 6.52 -0.39 -2.58
C THR A 133 5.66 0.49 -1.70
N SER A 134 6.11 1.69 -1.38
CA SER A 134 5.31 2.62 -0.59
C SER A 134 5.55 4.05 -1.04
N CYS A 135 4.54 4.89 -0.87
CA CYS A 135 4.61 6.32 -1.13
C CYS A 135 4.03 7.07 0.06
N ILE A 136 4.69 8.16 0.46
CA ILE A 136 4.27 9.03 1.54
C ILE A 136 4.29 10.49 1.09
N ASN A 137 3.26 11.24 1.46
CA ASN A 137 3.23 12.69 1.37
C ASN A 137 3.55 13.28 2.75
N THR A 138 4.61 14.08 2.84
CA THR A 138 5.05 14.63 4.13
C THR A 138 4.16 15.78 4.64
N VAL A 139 3.25 16.30 3.81
CA VAL A 139 2.34 17.39 4.21
C VAL A 139 1.35 16.93 5.26
N ASP A 140 0.71 15.80 5.01
CA ASP A 140 -0.37 15.24 5.82
C ASP A 140 -0.01 13.86 6.41
N GLN A 141 1.22 13.39 6.15
CA GLN A 141 1.71 12.06 6.55
C GLN A 141 0.85 10.92 6.01
N SER A 142 0.09 11.18 4.94
CA SER A 142 -0.73 10.18 4.28
C SER A 142 0.09 9.43 3.24
N GLY A 143 -0.38 8.24 2.87
CA GLY A 143 0.36 7.42 1.93
C GLY A 143 -0.33 6.12 1.58
N PHE A 144 0.43 5.27 0.91
CA PHE A 144 0.02 3.91 0.63
C PHE A 144 1.20 2.94 0.68
N VAL A 145 0.87 1.68 0.95
CA VAL A 145 1.78 0.55 0.90
C VAL A 145 1.22 -0.47 -0.09
N LEU A 146 2.08 -0.94 -0.98
CA LEU A 146 1.87 -2.05 -1.90
C LEU A 146 2.71 -3.23 -1.44
N SER A 147 2.08 -4.30 -0.97
CA SER A 147 2.75 -5.48 -0.45
C SER A 147 1.98 -6.75 -0.77
N PRO A 148 2.65 -7.86 -1.09
CA PRO A 148 2.01 -9.18 -1.17
C PRO A 148 1.27 -9.59 0.10
N GLY A 149 1.69 -9.08 1.27
CA GLY A 149 1.05 -9.34 2.56
C GLY A 149 -0.21 -8.50 2.84
N GLY A 150 -0.54 -7.55 1.96
CA GLY A 150 -1.69 -6.66 2.09
C GLY A 150 -1.34 -5.23 1.71
N SER A 151 -2.11 -4.63 0.81
CA SER A 151 -1.95 -3.24 0.40
C SER A 151 -3.01 -2.35 1.03
N PHE A 152 -2.61 -1.15 1.45
CA PHE A 152 -3.46 -0.24 2.22
C PHE A 152 -3.02 1.22 2.05
N THR A 153 -3.92 2.13 2.41
CA THR A 153 -3.67 3.57 2.51
C THR A 153 -3.72 4.00 3.98
N PHE A 154 -3.09 5.12 4.31
CA PHE A 154 -3.07 5.70 5.64
C PHE A 154 -3.07 7.24 5.57
#